data_AF-A0A2V6AQY2-F1
#
_entry.id   AF-A0A2V6AQY2-F1
#
_cell.length_a   1.000
_cell.length_b   1.000
_cell.length_c   1.000
_cell.angle_alpha   90.00
_cell.angle_beta   90.00
_cell.angle_gamma   90.00
#
_symmetry.space_group_name_H-M   'P 1'
#
loop_
_entity.id
_entity.type
_entity.pdbx_description
1 polymer ?
#
loop_
_entity_poly.entity_id
_entity_poly.type
_entity_poly.pdbx_seq_one_letter_code
_entity_poly.pdbx_strand_id
1 'polypeptide(L)'
;MRSTWENLRNLRFVTLLLVAPVAASAQTFAPTSASSPLPSLSGGPTPPEETIIPTFETQKLARTYILDVPGPRGQITDRNGVPLAQNRLSYNLAINFPTPLDFSDAQALSFVREKIDKASPLIGHRLKISDETILRHYRNRGIMPLEIAQNLSPSEYEEVKDNLPSAEGKTCRPNYRLHRKDWPKSGWHRR
;
A
#
# COMPACT_ATOMS: atom_id res chain seq x y z
N MET A 1 -55.78 -18.27 -30.99
CA MET A 1 -57.19 -17.90 -30.80
C MET A 1 -57.40 -17.57 -29.32
N ARG A 2 -57.83 -16.33 -29.02
CA ARG A 2 -58.57 -15.82 -27.84
C ARG A 2 -57.98 -16.14 -26.44
N SER A 3 -57.35 -15.21 -25.70
CA SER A 3 -57.88 -13.97 -25.07
C SER A 3 -59.04 -14.20 -24.10
N THR A 4 -58.79 -13.96 -22.80
CA THR A 4 -59.57 -13.22 -21.78
C THR A 4 -58.86 -13.44 -20.42
N TRP A 5 -58.11 -12.49 -19.84
CA TRP A 5 -58.47 -11.20 -19.23
C TRP A 5 -59.26 -11.33 -17.92
N GLU A 6 -58.52 -11.25 -16.81
CA GLU A 6 -58.74 -10.45 -15.59
C GLU A 6 -60.08 -10.50 -14.82
N ASN A 7 -60.01 -10.65 -13.48
CA ASN A 7 -60.15 -9.54 -12.49
C ASN A 7 -60.63 -10.01 -11.10
N LEU A 8 -60.45 -9.10 -10.12
CA LEU A 8 -60.78 -9.13 -8.69
C LEU A 8 -59.66 -9.73 -7.80
N ARG A 9 -59.12 -9.05 -6.79
CA ARG A 9 -59.68 -7.95 -6.01
C ARG A 9 -58.56 -7.27 -5.21
N ASN A 10 -58.54 -5.95 -5.30
CA ASN A 10 -57.72 -5.03 -4.53
C ASN A 10 -57.77 -5.31 -3.01
N LEU A 11 -56.61 -5.28 -2.36
CA LEU A 11 -56.55 -4.93 -0.94
C LEU A 11 -55.40 -3.94 -0.73
N ARG A 12 -55.77 -2.67 -0.60
CA ARG A 12 -54.88 -1.58 -0.24
C ARG A 12 -54.65 -1.60 1.26
N PHE A 13 -53.41 -1.75 1.70
CA PHE A 13 -53.00 -1.37 3.06
C PHE A 13 -52.33 0.00 3.00
N VAL A 14 -53.11 0.99 3.43
CA VAL A 14 -52.68 2.34 3.80
C VAL A 14 -52.39 2.31 5.30
N THR A 15 -51.18 2.66 5.71
CA THR A 15 -50.75 3.16 7.05
C THR A 15 -49.21 3.06 7.14
N LEU A 16 -48.44 3.93 7.77
CA LEU A 16 -48.61 5.27 8.34
C LEU A 16 -47.17 5.82 8.44
N LEU A 17 -46.94 7.07 8.04
CA LEU A 17 -45.64 7.72 8.02
C LEU A 17 -45.32 8.24 9.44
N LEU A 18 -44.39 7.60 10.15
CA LEU A 18 -43.94 8.05 11.46
C LEU A 18 -42.68 8.93 11.29
N VAL A 19 -42.87 10.24 11.33
CA VAL A 19 -41.79 11.24 11.42
C VAL A 19 -41.24 11.20 12.85
N ALA A 20 -40.01 10.75 13.02
CA ALA A 20 -39.29 10.88 14.28
C ALA A 20 -38.48 12.20 14.29
N PRO A 21 -38.57 13.02 15.35
CA PRO A 21 -37.80 14.26 15.45
C PRO A 21 -36.33 13.94 15.72
N VAL A 22 -35.44 14.42 14.84
CA VAL A 22 -34.00 14.49 15.10
C VAL A 22 -33.78 15.58 16.15
N ALA A 23 -33.61 15.17 17.41
CA ALA A 23 -33.06 16.03 18.43
C ALA A 23 -31.56 16.21 18.15
N ALA A 24 -31.17 17.44 17.82
CA ALA A 24 -29.77 17.83 17.66
C ALA A 24 -29.08 17.77 19.04
N SER A 25 -28.25 16.74 19.26
CA SER A 25 -27.34 16.70 20.39
C SER A 25 -26.11 17.55 20.07
N ALA A 26 -26.06 18.77 20.61
CA ALA A 26 -24.84 19.56 20.67
C ALA A 26 -23.86 18.85 21.64
N GLN A 27 -22.83 18.21 21.11
CA GLN A 27 -21.75 17.64 21.92
C GLN A 27 -20.69 18.71 22.17
N THR A 28 -20.77 19.35 23.34
CA THR A 28 -19.66 20.09 23.93
C THR A 28 -18.60 19.08 24.35
N PHE A 29 -17.41 19.13 23.73
CA PHE A 29 -16.25 18.36 24.19
C PHE A 29 -15.71 18.97 25.49
N ALA A 30 -15.99 18.31 26.61
CA ALA A 30 -15.25 18.51 27.86
C ALA A 30 -14.23 17.36 28.02
N PRO A 31 -12.96 17.63 28.36
CA PRO A 31 -11.98 16.57 28.59
C PRO A 31 -12.22 15.94 29.98
N THR A 32 -12.58 14.67 30.02
CA THR A 32 -12.61 13.86 31.26
C THR A 32 -11.36 12.99 31.30
N SER A 33 -10.47 13.26 32.26
CA SER A 33 -9.38 12.38 32.63
C SER A 33 -9.95 11.15 33.35
N ALA A 34 -9.91 9.98 32.71
CA ALA A 34 -10.26 8.71 33.35
C ALA A 34 -9.22 7.63 32.97
N SER A 35 -8.42 7.25 33.96
CA SER A 35 -7.51 6.12 33.95
C SER A 35 -8.29 4.81 33.81
N SER A 36 -7.87 3.95 32.88
CA SER A 36 -8.38 2.57 32.73
C SER A 36 -7.34 1.55 33.21
N PRO A 37 -7.72 0.52 33.99
CA PRO A 37 -6.83 -0.57 34.40
C PRO A 37 -6.67 -1.63 33.29
N LEU A 38 -5.46 -2.19 33.19
CA LEU A 38 -5.03 -3.20 32.22
C LEU A 38 -5.46 -4.63 32.65
N PRO A 39 -5.86 -5.53 31.73
CA PRO A 39 -6.00 -6.95 32.05
C PRO A 39 -4.65 -7.69 31.89
N SER A 40 -4.27 -8.44 32.92
CA SER A 40 -3.09 -9.31 32.95
C SER A 40 -3.40 -10.67 32.31
N LEU A 41 -2.55 -11.15 31.38
CA LEU A 41 -2.49 -12.56 30.96
C LEU A 41 -1.03 -13.00 30.83
N SER A 42 -0.75 -14.17 31.38
CA SER A 42 0.55 -14.75 31.71
C SER A 42 1.12 -15.63 30.60
N GLY A 43 2.44 -15.57 30.39
CA GLY A 43 3.31 -16.76 30.27
C GLY A 43 3.64 -17.32 28.87
N GLY A 44 4.76 -16.87 28.29
CA GLY A 44 5.53 -17.53 27.22
C GLY A 44 6.86 -16.80 26.98
N PRO A 45 7.99 -17.47 26.68
CA PRO A 45 9.33 -16.91 26.86
C PRO A 45 9.60 -15.76 25.91
N THR A 46 9.68 -14.55 26.47
CA THR A 46 10.14 -13.34 25.80
C THR A 46 11.62 -13.49 25.43
N PRO A 47 12.04 -13.15 24.20
CA PRO A 47 13.45 -12.91 23.89
C PRO A 47 14.01 -11.88 24.89
N PRO A 48 15.33 -11.89 25.21
CA PRO A 48 15.89 -11.01 26.22
C PRO A 48 15.47 -9.57 25.92
N GLU A 49 14.64 -9.03 26.80
CA GLU A 49 14.20 -7.64 26.77
C GLU A 49 15.46 -6.83 26.96
N GLU A 50 15.95 -6.22 25.88
CA GLU A 50 17.03 -5.25 25.94
C GLU A 50 16.53 -4.10 26.80
N THR A 51 16.82 -4.15 28.10
CA THR A 51 16.54 -3.08 29.05
C THR A 51 17.19 -1.83 28.50
N ILE A 52 16.38 -0.94 27.92
CA ILE A 52 16.82 0.34 27.40
C ILE A 52 17.19 1.17 28.62
N ILE A 53 18.46 1.10 29.03
CA ILE A 53 18.99 1.95 30.09
C ILE A 53 18.93 3.37 29.54
N PRO A 54 18.11 4.27 30.11
CA PRO A 54 18.03 5.64 29.64
C PRO A 54 19.37 6.30 29.92
N THR A 55 20.24 6.34 28.92
CA THR A 55 21.45 7.14 28.97
C THR A 55 21.09 8.59 28.69
N PHE A 56 21.68 9.50 29.45
CA PHE A 56 21.53 10.95 29.22
C PHE A 56 22.26 11.38 27.93
N GLU A 57 23.22 10.58 27.46
CA GLU A 57 24.00 10.90 26.27
C GLU A 57 23.29 10.50 24.98
N THR A 58 23.32 11.38 23.98
CA THR A 58 22.82 11.08 22.63
C THR A 58 23.58 9.88 22.04
N GLN A 59 22.87 8.79 21.73
CA GLN A 59 23.45 7.63 21.08
C GLN A 59 23.96 8.01 19.67
N LYS A 60 25.29 8.14 19.51
CA LYS A 60 25.92 8.59 18.26
C LYS A 60 25.80 7.61 17.09
N LEU A 61 25.44 6.35 17.35
CA LEU A 61 25.30 5.30 16.33
C LEU A 61 23.90 5.22 15.72
N ALA A 62 22.91 5.94 16.27
CA ALA A 62 21.55 5.92 15.75
C ALA A 62 21.44 6.79 14.48
N ARG A 63 21.08 6.16 13.35
CA ARG A 63 20.82 6.87 12.10
C ARG A 63 19.33 7.24 12.00
N THR A 64 19.02 8.53 12.01
CA THR A 64 17.67 9.02 11.78
C THR A 64 17.35 9.01 10.29
N TYR A 65 16.25 8.37 9.91
CA TYR A 65 15.69 8.42 8.56
C TYR A 65 14.45 9.28 8.55
N ILE A 66 14.37 10.21 7.58
CA ILE A 66 13.17 11.00 7.32
C ILE A 66 12.52 10.40 6.08
N LEU A 67 11.29 9.89 6.23
CA LEU A 67 10.53 9.28 5.15
C LEU A 67 9.37 10.19 4.76
N ASP A 68 9.54 10.90 3.65
CA ASP A 68 8.50 11.78 3.13
C ASP A 68 7.41 10.95 2.43
N VAL A 69 6.14 11.28 2.73
CA VAL A 69 4.99 10.70 2.03
C VAL A 69 4.56 11.68 0.93
N PRO A 70 4.69 11.31 -0.35
CA PRO A 70 4.32 12.20 -1.44
C PRO A 70 2.80 12.38 -1.52
N GLY A 71 2.35 13.63 -1.61
CA GLY A 71 0.95 13.96 -1.87
C GLY A 71 0.53 13.71 -3.32
N PRO A 72 -0.76 13.50 -3.59
CA PRO A 72 -1.28 13.36 -4.95
C PRO A 72 -1.18 14.70 -5.72
N ARG A 73 -0.79 14.65 -6.99
CA ARG A 73 -0.81 15.82 -7.89
C ARG A 73 -2.23 16.26 -8.25
N GLY A 74 -2.43 17.55 -8.52
CA GLY A 74 -3.71 18.09 -9.01
C GLY A 74 -4.08 17.56 -10.40
N GLN A 75 -5.38 17.37 -10.64
CA GLN A 75 -5.93 16.98 -11.94
C GLN A 75 -5.86 18.15 -12.93
N ILE A 76 -5.46 17.88 -14.16
CA ILE A 76 -5.48 18.87 -15.25
C ILE A 76 -6.71 18.61 -16.10
N THR A 77 -7.56 19.63 -16.19
CA THR A 77 -8.79 19.62 -17.00
C THR A 77 -8.69 20.61 -18.15
N ASP A 78 -9.41 20.32 -19.24
CA ASP A 78 -9.65 21.30 -20.30
C ASP A 78 -10.65 22.39 -19.85
N ARG A 79 -10.91 23.39 -20.71
CA ARG A 79 -11.91 24.46 -20.53
C ARG A 79 -13.31 23.91 -20.25
N ASN A 80 -13.62 22.73 -20.79
CA ASN A 80 -14.90 22.05 -20.60
C ASN A 80 -14.92 21.13 -19.36
N GLY A 81 -13.87 21.14 -18.53
CA GLY A 81 -13.76 20.28 -17.34
C GLY A 81 -13.34 18.84 -17.62
N VAL A 82 -13.07 18.47 -18.88
CA VAL A 82 -12.67 17.12 -19.27
C VAL A 82 -11.25 16.80 -18.73
N PRO A 83 -11.03 15.67 -18.02
CA PRO A 83 -9.72 15.32 -17.48
C PRO A 83 -8.72 14.96 -18.59
N LEU A 84 -7.69 15.78 -18.76
CA LEU A 84 -6.58 15.52 -19.67
C LEU A 84 -5.49 14.68 -18.98
N ALA A 85 -5.25 14.94 -17.70
CA ALA A 85 -4.29 14.21 -16.89
C ALA A 85 -4.81 13.99 -15.47
N GLN A 86 -4.79 12.74 -15.01
CA GLN A 86 -5.30 12.33 -13.70
C GLN A 86 -4.27 11.44 -13.00
N ASN A 87 -4.23 11.46 -11.67
CA ASN A 87 -3.44 10.49 -10.94
C ASN A 87 -4.08 9.11 -11.04
N ARG A 88 -3.23 8.12 -11.28
CA ARG A 88 -3.57 6.71 -11.21
C ARG A 88 -2.65 6.04 -10.20
N LEU A 89 -3.23 5.20 -9.36
CA LEU A 89 -2.48 4.37 -8.46
C LEU A 89 -1.78 3.26 -9.25
N SER A 90 -0.50 3.09 -8.99
CA SER A 90 0.33 2.01 -9.50
C SER A 90 1.09 1.40 -8.34
N TYR A 91 1.47 0.13 -8.44
CA TYR A 91 2.26 -0.53 -7.40
C TYR A 91 3.64 -0.88 -7.92
N ASN A 92 4.64 -0.72 -7.06
CA ASN A 92 6.01 -1.17 -7.30
C ASN A 92 6.27 -2.40 -6.42
N LEU A 93 6.84 -3.45 -7.00
CA LEU A 93 7.32 -4.59 -6.23
C LEU A 93 8.72 -4.29 -5.72
N ALA A 94 8.93 -4.45 -4.42
CA ALA A 94 10.23 -4.28 -3.79
C ALA A 94 10.57 -5.46 -2.86
N ILE A 95 11.86 -5.66 -2.63
CA ILE A 95 12.42 -6.66 -1.72
C ILE A 95 13.01 -5.93 -0.51
N ASN A 96 12.63 -6.33 0.68
CA ASN A 96 13.23 -5.92 1.94
C ASN A 96 14.28 -6.94 2.34
N PHE A 97 15.50 -6.46 2.61
CA PHE A 97 16.51 -7.30 3.23
C PHE A 97 16.15 -7.54 4.71
N PRO A 98 16.43 -8.73 5.25
CA PRO A 98 16.25 -8.97 6.67
C PRO A 98 17.23 -8.10 7.47
N THR A 99 16.78 -7.66 8.64
CA THR A 99 17.61 -6.99 9.64
C THR A 99 17.90 -7.98 10.76
N PRO A 100 19.16 -8.14 11.21
CA PRO A 100 20.37 -7.36 10.87
C PRO A 100 20.96 -7.64 9.48
N LEU A 101 21.70 -6.66 8.92
CA LEU A 101 22.26 -6.74 7.55
C LEU A 101 23.62 -7.47 7.53
N ASP A 102 23.63 -8.74 7.90
CA ASP A 102 24.86 -9.52 8.05
C ASP A 102 25.21 -10.38 6.83
N PHE A 103 24.48 -10.23 5.72
CA PHE A 103 24.75 -11.01 4.51
C PHE A 103 26.07 -10.62 3.84
N SER A 104 26.82 -11.64 3.43
CA SER A 104 27.89 -11.48 2.46
C SER A 104 27.35 -11.07 1.09
N ASP A 105 28.18 -10.48 0.24
CA ASP A 105 27.78 -10.05 -1.10
C ASP A 105 27.15 -11.20 -1.92
N ALA A 106 27.71 -12.41 -1.82
CA ALA A 106 27.19 -13.60 -2.51
C ALA A 106 25.81 -14.01 -1.99
N GLN A 107 25.60 -13.94 -0.67
CA GLN A 107 24.31 -14.23 -0.04
C GLN A 107 23.25 -13.17 -0.38
N ALA A 108 23.63 -11.89 -0.42
CA ALA A 108 22.73 -10.81 -0.81
C ALA A 108 22.26 -10.99 -2.27
N LEU A 109 23.16 -11.39 -3.17
CA LEU A 109 22.83 -11.69 -4.56
C LEU A 109 21.92 -12.92 -4.67
N SER A 110 22.26 -14.03 -4.02
CA SER A 110 21.45 -15.25 -4.07
C SER A 110 20.05 -15.02 -3.51
N PHE A 111 19.93 -14.27 -2.41
CA PHE A 111 18.66 -13.88 -1.81
C PHE A 111 17.79 -13.11 -2.81
N VAL A 112 18.33 -12.07 -3.45
CA VAL A 112 17.55 -11.28 -4.42
C VAL A 112 17.17 -12.10 -5.64
N ARG A 113 18.08 -12.96 -6.14
CA ARG A 113 17.81 -13.84 -7.28
C ARG A 113 16.69 -14.82 -7.00
N GLU A 114 16.70 -15.48 -5.84
CA GLU A 114 15.62 -16.38 -5.41
C GLU A 114 14.26 -15.66 -5.39
N LYS A 115 14.22 -14.42 -4.90
CA LYS A 115 13.00 -13.62 -4.85
C LYS A 115 12.53 -13.19 -6.25
N ILE A 116 13.46 -12.86 -7.15
CA ILE A 116 13.17 -12.56 -8.56
C ILE A 116 12.62 -13.79 -9.27
N ASP A 117 13.19 -14.98 -9.03
CA ASP A 117 12.75 -16.21 -9.68
C ASP A 117 11.33 -16.58 -9.27
N LYS A 118 10.98 -16.37 -7.99
CA LYS A 118 9.60 -16.53 -7.48
C LYS A 118 8.62 -15.48 -8.03
N ALA A 119 9.07 -14.24 -8.25
CA ALA A 119 8.21 -13.15 -8.71
C ALA A 119 8.03 -13.10 -10.24
N SER A 120 9.03 -13.54 -11.00
CA SER A 120 9.02 -13.55 -12.46
C SER A 120 7.81 -14.23 -13.10
N PRO A 121 7.35 -15.42 -12.64
CA PRO A 121 6.17 -16.06 -13.23
C PRO A 121 4.86 -15.28 -12.98
N LEU A 122 4.78 -14.49 -11.89
CA LEU A 122 3.56 -13.78 -11.50
C LEU A 122 3.34 -12.47 -12.26
N ILE A 123 4.42 -11.85 -12.73
CA ILE A 123 4.35 -10.53 -13.39
C ILE A 123 4.29 -10.69 -14.93
N GLY A 124 4.51 -11.90 -15.45
CA GLY A 124 4.44 -12.18 -16.89
C GLY A 124 5.54 -11.53 -17.74
N HIS A 125 6.49 -10.79 -17.14
CA HIS A 125 7.61 -10.16 -17.85
C HIS A 125 8.95 -10.35 -17.13
N ARG A 126 10.05 -10.37 -17.91
CA ARG A 126 11.40 -10.63 -17.37
C ARG A 126 11.94 -9.46 -16.54
N LEU A 127 12.18 -9.69 -15.25
CA LEU A 127 12.85 -8.74 -14.36
C LEU A 127 14.37 -8.80 -14.59
N LYS A 128 14.96 -7.71 -15.11
CA LYS A 128 16.41 -7.60 -15.31
C LYS A 128 17.00 -6.53 -14.41
N ILE A 129 17.74 -6.95 -13.38
CA ILE A 129 18.52 -6.08 -12.49
C ILE A 129 19.97 -6.57 -12.52
N SER A 130 20.92 -5.65 -12.64
CA SER A 130 22.34 -5.98 -12.62
C SER A 130 22.80 -6.29 -11.19
N ASP A 131 23.71 -7.25 -11.06
CA ASP A 131 24.28 -7.65 -9.75
C ASP A 131 24.96 -6.48 -9.06
N GLU A 132 25.65 -5.62 -9.83
CA GLU A 132 26.26 -4.39 -9.31
C GLU A 132 25.22 -3.45 -8.67
N THR A 133 24.03 -3.33 -9.27
CA THR A 133 22.96 -2.48 -8.71
C THR A 133 22.43 -3.05 -7.40
N ILE A 134 22.35 -4.38 -7.29
CA ILE A 134 21.92 -5.08 -6.07
C ILE A 134 22.94 -4.83 -4.95
N LEU A 135 24.22 -5.10 -5.21
CA LEU A 135 25.29 -4.91 -4.23
C LEU A 135 25.42 -3.45 -3.78
N ARG A 136 25.35 -2.52 -4.73
CA ARG A 136 25.38 -1.08 -4.45
C ARG A 136 24.20 -0.66 -3.57
N HIS A 137 23.01 -1.20 -3.82
CA HIS A 137 21.83 -0.94 -3.00
C HIS A 137 22.03 -1.50 -1.58
N TYR A 138 22.46 -2.76 -1.46
CA TYR A 138 22.65 -3.42 -0.18
C TYR A 138 23.63 -2.66 0.73
N ARG A 139 24.80 -2.26 0.20
CA ARG A 139 25.82 -1.53 0.96
C ARG A 139 25.42 -0.11 1.34
N ASN A 140 24.81 0.64 0.41
CA ASN A 140 24.56 2.08 0.62
C ASN A 140 23.22 2.33 1.35
N ARG A 141 22.25 1.42 1.19
CA ARG A 141 20.86 1.63 1.60
C ARG A 141 20.09 0.32 1.87
N GLY A 142 20.74 -0.73 2.38
CA GLY A 142 20.10 -2.04 2.57
C GLY A 142 18.89 -2.07 3.51
N ILE A 143 18.71 -1.05 4.37
CA ILE A 143 17.48 -0.88 5.17
C ILE A 143 16.26 -0.51 4.31
N MET A 144 16.50 0.07 3.13
CA MET A 144 15.45 0.50 2.23
C MET A 144 15.01 -0.68 1.35
N PRO A 145 13.72 -0.71 0.94
CA PRO A 145 13.26 -1.68 -0.03
C PRO A 145 13.97 -1.53 -1.39
N LEU A 146 14.48 -2.63 -1.93
CA LEU A 146 15.01 -2.72 -3.29
C LEU A 146 13.87 -2.92 -4.29
N GLU A 147 13.55 -1.89 -5.08
CA GLU A 147 12.55 -2.01 -6.16
C GLU A 147 13.03 -2.94 -7.27
N ILE A 148 12.23 -3.96 -7.58
CA ILE A 148 12.52 -4.94 -8.64
C ILE A 148 11.64 -4.79 -9.88
N ALA A 149 10.39 -4.37 -9.69
CA ALA A 149 9.44 -4.13 -10.76
C ALA A 149 8.68 -2.85 -10.47
N GLN A 150 8.45 -2.05 -11.51
CA GLN A 150 7.70 -0.81 -11.42
C GLN A 150 6.42 -0.93 -12.22
N ASN A 151 5.32 -0.40 -11.67
CA ASN A 151 4.04 -0.24 -12.36
C ASN A 151 3.33 -1.56 -12.68
N LEU A 152 3.17 -2.37 -11.64
CA LEU A 152 2.28 -3.53 -11.68
C LEU A 152 0.89 -3.09 -12.14
N SER A 153 0.31 -3.86 -13.05
CA SER A 153 -1.10 -3.79 -13.37
C SER A 153 -1.94 -4.25 -12.18
N PRO A 154 -3.24 -3.87 -12.12
CA PRO A 154 -4.10 -4.29 -11.02
C PRO A 154 -4.19 -5.81 -10.86
N SER A 155 -4.22 -6.56 -11.97
CA SER A 155 -4.28 -8.03 -11.94
C SER A 155 -2.96 -8.64 -11.44
N GLU A 156 -1.81 -8.15 -11.92
CA GLU A 156 -0.49 -8.61 -11.43
C GLU A 156 -0.32 -8.32 -9.93
N TYR A 157 -0.86 -7.19 -9.46
CA TYR A 157 -0.84 -6.86 -8.03
C TYR A 157 -1.65 -7.86 -7.19
N GLU A 158 -2.84 -8.24 -7.65
CA GLU A 158 -3.68 -9.24 -6.98
C GLU A 158 -2.96 -10.60 -6.94
N GLU A 159 -2.40 -11.04 -8.06
CA GLU A 159 -1.63 -12.29 -8.13
C GLU A 159 -0.42 -12.30 -7.18
N VAL A 160 0.33 -11.20 -7.14
CA VAL A 160 1.49 -11.07 -6.23
C VAL A 160 1.02 -11.03 -4.77
N LYS A 161 -0.08 -10.35 -4.48
CA LYS A 161 -0.62 -10.25 -3.12
C LYS A 161 -1.09 -11.61 -2.59
N ASP A 162 -1.73 -12.41 -3.43
CA ASP A 162 -2.27 -13.71 -3.04
C ASP A 162 -1.18 -14.79 -2.90
N ASN A 163 -0.17 -14.77 -3.77
CA ASN A 163 0.87 -15.79 -3.78
C ASN A 163 2.08 -15.45 -2.88
N LEU A 164 2.38 -14.17 -2.66
CA LEU A 164 3.59 -13.72 -1.95
C LEU A 164 3.21 -12.84 -0.75
N PRO A 165 3.06 -13.42 0.45
CA PRO A 165 2.81 -12.65 1.66
C PRO A 165 4.04 -11.79 2.03
N SER A 166 3.79 -10.61 2.61
CA SER A 166 4.84 -9.66 3.00
C SER A 166 5.89 -10.23 3.96
N ALA A 167 5.57 -11.31 4.66
CA ALA A 167 6.47 -12.04 5.55
C ALA A 167 7.71 -12.60 4.84
N GLU A 168 7.66 -12.81 3.52
CA GLU A 168 8.79 -13.35 2.75
C GLU A 168 9.84 -12.29 2.37
N GLY A 169 9.76 -11.07 2.95
CA GLY A 169 10.66 -9.96 2.64
C GLY A 169 10.36 -9.30 1.30
N LYS A 170 9.13 -9.41 0.79
CA LYS A 170 8.67 -8.69 -0.41
C LYS A 170 7.56 -7.72 -0.02
N THR A 171 7.53 -6.54 -0.62
CA THR A 171 6.52 -5.51 -0.34
C THR A 171 6.05 -4.85 -1.61
N CYS A 172 4.74 -4.60 -1.70
CA CYS A 172 4.16 -3.81 -2.78
C CYS A 172 3.98 -2.37 -2.29
N ARG A 173 4.69 -1.43 -2.93
CA ARG A 173 4.67 -0.01 -2.58
C ARG A 173 3.71 0.75 -3.49
N PRO A 174 2.76 1.53 -2.95
CA PRO A 174 1.91 2.39 -3.77
C PRO A 174 2.72 3.55 -4.35
N ASN A 175 2.43 3.89 -5.60
CA ASN A 175 3.01 5.01 -6.32
C ASN A 175 1.93 5.72 -7.15
N TYR A 176 1.82 7.04 -6.99
CA TYR A 176 0.93 7.86 -7.80
C TYR A 176 1.63 8.26 -9.10
N ARG A 177 1.05 7.82 -10.21
CA ARG A 177 1.53 8.18 -11.55
C ARG A 177 0.50 9.05 -12.26
N LEU A 178 0.99 10.02 -13.02
CA LEU A 178 0.14 10.80 -13.92
C LEU A 178 -0.24 9.95 -15.15
N HIS A 179 -1.53 9.66 -15.30
CA HIS A 179 -2.11 9.03 -16.47
C HIS A 179 -2.67 10.10 -17.41
N ARG A 180 -2.29 10.06 -18.68
CA ARG A 180 -2.77 10.96 -19.73
C ARG A 180 -3.60 10.16 -20.72
N LYS A 181 -4.88 10.51 -20.89
CA LYS A 181 -5.83 9.75 -21.71
C LYS A 181 -5.64 10.02 -23.20
N ASP A 182 -5.60 11.29 -23.58
CA ASP A 182 -5.66 11.73 -24.99
C ASP A 182 -4.34 12.34 -25.49
N TRP A 183 -3.23 12.06 -24.79
CA TRP A 183 -1.91 12.58 -25.17
C TRP A 183 -1.28 11.72 -26.28
N PRO A 184 -0.78 12.31 -27.38
CA PRO A 184 -0.14 11.55 -28.46
C PRO A 184 1.11 10.82 -27.95
N LYS A 185 1.10 9.49 -28.08
CA LYS A 185 2.23 8.62 -27.66
C LYS A 185 3.44 8.69 -28.60
N SER A 186 3.26 9.26 -29.78
CA SER A 186 4.27 9.44 -30.83
C SER A 186 4.45 10.93 -31.12
N GLY A 187 5.51 11.55 -30.60
CA GLY A 187 5.72 12.98 -30.88
C GLY A 187 7.05 13.59 -30.42
N TRP A 188 7.98 12.79 -29.88
CA TRP A 188 9.25 13.32 -29.40
C TRP A 188 10.40 12.42 -29.88
N HIS A 189 10.68 12.47 -31.19
CA HIS A 189 12.08 12.40 -31.59
C HIS A 189 12.69 13.73 -31.18
N ARG A 190 13.53 13.71 -30.13
CA ARG A 190 14.42 14.82 -29.81
C ARG A 190 15.20 15.13 -31.08
N ARG A 191 15.00 16.33 -31.62
CA ARG A 191 16.06 17.01 -32.38
C ARG A 191 17.11 17.50 -31.40
#